data_AF-A0A2B8A478-F1
#
_entry.id   AF-A0A2B8A478-F1
#
_cell.length_a   1.000
_cell.length_b   1.000
_cell.length_c   1.000
_cell.angle_alpha   90.00
_cell.angle_beta   90.00
_cell.angle_gamma   90.00
#
_symmetry.space_group_name_H-M   'P 1'
#
loop_
_entity.id
_entity.type
_entity.pdbx_description
1 polymer ?
#
loop_
_entity_poly.entity_id
_entity_poly.type
_entity_poly.pdbx_seq_one_letter_code
_entity_poly.pdbx_strand_id
1 'polypeptide(L)'
;MKNAAAAGVGNPVKGIAGASIDARYAPPLEISGTVESIEHGDKDAETEAVVRVGSVHIIVTQKRKPYHKEIDFTKLGLNPRKTDIVVVKIGYLEPELYNMRADWILALTPGGVDQDLERLPYRRVKRPIYPLDKNIPSPDLTPKLVPSSNTL
;
A
#
# COMPACT_ATOMS: atom_id res chain seq x y z
N MET A 1 -7.82 9.52 11.77
CA MET A 1 -7.86 10.93 11.32
C MET A 1 -8.63 11.85 12.26
N LYS A 2 -9.93 11.67 12.52
CA LYS A 2 -10.74 12.57 13.38
C LYS A 2 -10.06 12.96 14.71
N ASN A 3 -9.51 11.98 15.44
CA ASN A 3 -8.81 12.23 16.70
C ASN A 3 -7.54 13.10 16.53
N ALA A 4 -6.77 12.87 15.45
CA ALA A 4 -5.57 13.67 15.17
C ALA A 4 -5.92 15.11 14.79
N ALA A 5 -6.97 15.30 13.98
CA ALA A 5 -7.49 16.63 13.65
C ALA A 5 -7.98 17.39 14.89
N ALA A 6 -8.67 16.71 15.80
CA ALA A 6 -9.16 17.32 17.04
C ALA A 6 -8.03 17.62 18.04
N ALA A 7 -7.01 16.77 18.12
CA ALA A 7 -5.86 17.00 18.99
C ALA A 7 -4.98 18.17 18.49
N GLY A 8 -4.77 18.28 17.19
CA GLY A 8 -3.90 19.28 16.59
C GLY A 8 -2.41 18.94 16.71
N VAL A 9 -1.58 19.62 15.91
CA VAL A 9 -0.12 19.42 15.85
C VAL A 9 0.52 19.71 17.21
N GLY A 10 1.47 18.86 17.60
CA GLY A 10 2.21 18.93 18.86
C GLY A 10 1.54 18.21 20.03
N ASN A 11 0.26 17.83 19.91
CA ASN A 11 -0.51 17.24 20.99
C ASN A 11 -0.51 15.70 20.97
N PRO A 12 -0.68 15.06 22.13
CA PRO A 12 -0.87 13.62 22.20
C PRO A 12 -2.19 13.20 21.56
N VAL A 13 -2.18 12.06 20.88
CA VAL A 13 -3.35 11.46 20.25
C VAL A 13 -3.35 9.96 20.49
N LYS A 14 -4.54 9.41 20.70
CA LYS A 14 -4.79 7.98 20.78
C LYS A 14 -5.92 7.59 19.84
N GLY A 15 -5.80 6.45 19.15
CA GLY A 15 -6.85 5.95 18.28
C GLY A 15 -6.52 4.64 17.58
N ILE A 16 -7.54 4.02 17.00
CA ILE A 16 -7.42 2.77 16.25
C ILE A 16 -7.18 3.08 14.76
N ALA A 17 -6.23 2.39 14.13
CA ALA A 17 -5.88 2.56 12.71
C ALA A 17 -5.71 1.21 11.98
N GLY A 18 -5.93 1.24 10.66
CA GLY A 18 -5.87 0.05 9.81
C GLY A 18 -7.11 -0.85 9.91
N ALA A 19 -7.18 -1.85 9.04
CA ALA A 19 -8.15 -2.96 9.06
C ALA A 19 -9.65 -2.61 9.24
N SER A 20 -10.07 -1.37 8.94
CA SER A 20 -11.46 -0.93 9.09
C SER A 20 -12.44 -1.57 8.09
N ILE A 21 -11.92 -2.03 6.95
CA ILE A 21 -12.69 -2.69 5.88
C ILE A 21 -12.51 -4.21 5.91
N ASP A 22 -11.30 -4.67 6.21
CA ASP A 22 -10.95 -6.09 6.21
C ASP A 22 -9.89 -6.38 7.28
N ALA A 23 -10.30 -7.10 8.33
CA ALA A 23 -9.46 -7.50 9.44
C ALA A 23 -9.10 -9.00 9.43
N ARG A 24 -9.37 -9.71 8.32
CA ARG A 24 -9.12 -11.16 8.22
C ARG A 24 -7.65 -11.53 8.38
N TYR A 25 -6.74 -10.65 7.97
CA TYR A 25 -5.30 -10.92 7.92
C TYR A 25 -4.52 -10.31 9.09
N ALA A 26 -5.01 -9.20 9.63
CA ALA A 26 -4.46 -8.55 10.81
C ALA A 26 -5.55 -7.70 11.48
N PRO A 27 -5.60 -7.63 12.81
CA PRO A 27 -6.51 -6.73 13.51
C PRO A 27 -6.09 -5.27 13.31
N PRO A 28 -7.00 -4.31 13.54
CA PRO A 28 -6.62 -2.91 13.59
C PRO A 28 -5.70 -2.66 14.79
N LEU A 29 -4.81 -1.68 14.67
CA LEU A 29 -3.79 -1.36 15.67
C LEU A 29 -4.18 -0.10 16.46
N GLU A 30 -4.04 -0.16 17.77
CA GLU A 30 -4.09 1.04 18.61
C GLU A 30 -2.78 1.82 18.50
N ILE A 31 -2.88 3.08 18.11
CA ILE A 31 -1.79 4.03 18.02
C ILE A 31 -1.95 5.03 19.16
N SER A 32 -0.89 5.24 19.93
CA SER A 32 -0.79 6.27 20.96
C SER A 32 0.53 7.02 20.78
N GLY A 33 0.45 8.30 20.40
CA GLY A 33 1.62 9.07 19.98
C GLY A 33 1.37 10.57 19.97
N THR A 34 2.22 11.31 19.26
CA THR A 34 2.10 12.77 19.10
C THR A 34 1.79 13.11 17.65
N VAL A 35 0.86 14.03 17.40
CA VAL A 35 0.60 14.54 16.05
C VAL A 35 1.75 15.47 15.64
N GLU A 36 2.44 15.18 14.55
CA GLU A 36 3.57 16.00 14.08
C GLU A 36 3.22 16.95 12.94
N SER A 37 2.30 16.53 12.08
CA SER A 37 1.80 17.36 10.99
C SER A 37 0.37 16.99 10.64
N ILE A 38 -0.35 17.97 10.08
CA ILE A 38 -1.68 17.79 9.52
C ILE A 38 -1.70 18.58 8.21
N GLU A 39 -2.00 17.91 7.11
CA GLU A 39 -2.11 18.50 5.79
C GLU A 39 -3.54 18.34 5.26
N HIS A 40 -4.09 19.42 4.70
CA HIS A 40 -5.43 19.46 4.15
C HIS A 40 -5.41 19.74 2.64
N GLY A 41 -6.49 19.38 1.95
CA GLY A 41 -6.67 19.70 0.52
C GLY A 41 -5.97 18.72 -0.42
N ASP A 42 -5.53 17.56 0.08
CA ASP A 42 -5.04 16.50 -0.79
C ASP A 42 -6.19 15.94 -1.65
N LYS A 43 -5.95 15.81 -2.95
CA LYS A 43 -6.97 15.38 -3.92
C LYS A 43 -7.53 13.97 -3.66
N ASP A 44 -6.72 13.08 -3.08
CA ASP A 44 -7.07 11.67 -2.88
C ASP A 44 -7.39 11.40 -1.39
N ALA A 45 -6.58 11.92 -0.48
CA ALA A 45 -6.70 11.69 0.96
C ALA A 45 -7.64 12.64 1.67
N GLU A 46 -7.96 13.81 1.10
CA GLU A 46 -8.59 14.99 1.73
C GLU A 46 -7.79 15.61 2.86
N THR A 47 -7.48 14.81 3.88
CA THR A 47 -6.66 15.20 5.02
C THR A 47 -5.74 14.06 5.41
N GLU A 48 -4.50 14.42 5.70
CA GLU A 48 -3.43 13.51 6.11
C GLU A 48 -2.84 14.04 7.42
N ALA A 49 -2.40 13.14 8.29
CA ALA A 49 -1.64 13.51 9.48
C ALA A 49 -0.54 12.52 9.77
N VAL A 50 0.58 13.01 10.29
CA VAL A 50 1.66 12.19 10.82
C VAL A 50 1.47 12.05 12.32
N VAL A 51 1.45 10.81 12.80
CA VAL A 51 1.50 10.49 14.22
C VAL A 51 2.82 9.79 14.51
N ARG A 52 3.63 10.38 15.40
CA ARG A 52 4.89 9.77 15.85
C ARG A 52 4.67 8.91 17.08
N VAL A 53 5.18 7.69 17.04
CA VAL A 53 5.25 6.75 18.16
C VAL A 53 6.70 6.27 18.29
N GLY A 54 7.40 6.73 19.33
CA GLY A 54 8.84 6.50 19.45
C GLY A 54 9.59 7.08 18.24
N SER A 55 10.28 6.22 17.48
CA SER A 55 10.98 6.55 16.23
C SER A 55 10.13 6.33 14.96
N VAL A 56 8.92 5.79 15.08
CA VAL A 56 8.05 5.46 13.94
C VAL A 56 7.13 6.63 13.62
N HIS A 57 7.07 6.99 12.33
CA HIS A 57 6.20 8.03 11.81
C HIS A 57 5.08 7.38 10.99
N ILE A 58 3.85 7.51 11.46
CA ILE A 58 2.69 6.84 10.86
C ILE A 58 1.84 7.89 10.16
N ILE A 59 1.70 7.76 8.85
CA ILE A 59 0.79 8.62 8.08
C ILE A 59 -0.62 8.01 8.15
N VAL A 60 -1.56 8.79 8.66
CA VAL A 60 -2.98 8.43 8.74
C VAL A 60 -3.77 9.34 7.82
N THR A 61 -4.56 8.76 6.92
CA THR A 61 -5.35 9.50 5.94
C THR A 61 -6.85 9.45 6.26
N GLN A 62 -7.60 10.44 5.79
CA GLN A 62 -9.07 10.41 5.84
C GLN A 62 -9.66 9.49 4.76
N LYS A 63 -9.10 9.53 3.54
CA LYS A 63 -9.45 8.65 2.43
C LYS A 63 -8.27 7.85 1.93
N ARG A 64 -8.54 6.75 1.19
CA ARG A 64 -7.50 5.92 0.58
C ARG A 64 -6.69 6.76 -0.40
N LYS A 65 -5.39 6.85 -0.18
CA LYS A 65 -4.43 7.49 -1.07
C LYS A 65 -3.21 6.59 -1.33
N PRO A 66 -2.72 6.51 -2.57
CA PRO A 66 -1.41 5.92 -2.87
C PRO A 66 -0.26 6.89 -2.55
N TYR A 67 0.88 6.37 -2.11
CA TYR A 67 2.12 7.14 -1.89
C TYR A 67 3.15 6.72 -2.94
N HIS A 68 3.31 7.54 -3.98
CA HIS A 68 4.12 7.21 -5.16
C HIS A 68 5.29 8.16 -5.37
N LYS A 69 5.27 9.34 -4.75
CA LYS A 69 6.22 10.42 -5.02
C LYS A 69 6.88 10.90 -3.74
N GLU A 70 8.06 11.51 -3.86
CA GLU A 70 8.79 12.09 -2.73
C GLU A 70 7.94 13.17 -2.02
N ILE A 71 7.20 13.95 -2.81
CA ILE A 71 6.31 15.01 -2.30
C ILE A 71 5.20 14.49 -1.40
N ASP A 72 4.80 13.21 -1.53
CA ASP A 72 3.79 12.62 -0.66
C ASP A 72 4.26 12.54 0.80
N PHE A 73 5.59 12.55 1.03
CA PHE A 73 6.21 12.54 2.35
C PHE A 73 6.67 13.94 2.77
N THR A 74 7.34 14.67 1.88
CA THR A 74 7.98 15.94 2.25
C THR A 74 6.97 17.04 2.59
N LYS A 75 5.80 17.04 1.95
CA LYS A 75 4.71 17.95 2.33
C LYS A 75 4.19 17.72 3.75
N LEU A 76 4.37 16.50 4.29
CA LEU A 76 4.00 16.13 5.66
C LEU A 76 5.14 16.42 6.66
N GLY A 77 6.23 17.06 6.22
CA GLY A 77 7.41 17.32 7.05
C GLY A 77 8.36 16.14 7.22
N LEU A 78 8.14 15.04 6.49
CA LEU A 78 9.00 13.85 6.56
C LEU A 78 10.16 13.95 5.56
N ASN A 79 11.31 13.37 5.91
CA ASN A 79 12.47 13.29 5.02
C ASN A 79 12.75 11.82 4.64
N PRO A 80 12.10 11.28 3.60
CA PRO A 80 12.22 9.87 3.24
C PRO A 80 13.63 9.46 2.81
N ARG A 81 14.49 10.40 2.40
CA ARG A 81 15.90 10.12 2.05
C ARG A 81 16.83 9.96 3.25
N LYS A 82 16.40 10.42 4.43
CA LYS A 82 17.14 10.29 5.70
C LYS A 82 16.50 9.28 6.65
N THR A 83 15.39 8.68 6.26
CA THR A 83 14.71 7.64 7.04
C THR A 83 15.33 6.28 6.74
N ASP A 84 15.63 5.49 7.77
CA ASP A 84 16.24 4.17 7.61
C ASP A 84 15.36 3.21 6.78
N ILE A 85 14.04 3.26 6.98
CA ILE A 85 13.05 2.43 6.27
C ILE A 85 11.81 3.25 5.94
N VAL A 86 11.45 3.30 4.66
CA VAL A 86 10.16 3.83 4.18
C VAL A 86 9.29 2.67 3.74
N VAL A 87 8.12 2.53 4.37
CA VAL A 87 7.15 1.47 4.03
C VAL A 87 6.04 2.07 3.17
N VAL A 88 5.86 1.55 1.96
CA VAL A 88 4.77 1.90 1.05
C VAL A 88 3.97 0.66 0.66
N LYS A 89 2.66 0.82 0.46
CA LYS A 89 1.80 -0.26 -0.04
C LYS A 89 1.62 -0.11 -1.55
N ILE A 90 2.46 -0.80 -2.31
CA ILE A 90 2.44 -0.79 -3.77
C ILE A 90 2.91 -2.15 -4.33
N GLY A 91 2.42 -2.52 -5.52
CA GLY A 91 2.73 -3.80 -6.16
C GLY A 91 4.09 -3.86 -6.86
N TYR A 92 4.66 -2.71 -7.19
CA TYR A 92 6.02 -2.52 -7.69
C TYR A 92 6.54 -1.18 -7.17
N LEU A 93 7.84 -0.99 -7.11
CA LEU A 93 8.39 0.27 -6.64
C LEU A 93 8.37 1.31 -7.78
N GLU A 94 7.55 2.35 -7.63
CA GLU A 94 7.42 3.45 -8.61
C GLU A 94 8.76 4.13 -8.91
N PRO A 95 9.00 4.65 -10.13
CA PRO A 95 10.32 5.14 -10.55
C PRO A 95 10.94 6.19 -9.62
N GLU A 96 10.13 7.09 -9.05
CA GLU A 96 10.63 8.13 -8.15
C GLU A 96 11.09 7.55 -6.81
N LEU A 97 10.28 6.67 -6.20
CA LEU A 97 10.68 5.93 -4.99
C LEU A 97 11.85 4.99 -5.28
N TYR A 98 11.88 4.42 -6.48
CA TYR A 98 12.97 3.61 -6.96
C TYR A 98 14.27 4.44 -6.91
N ASN A 99 14.28 5.62 -7.50
CA ASN A 99 15.45 6.51 -7.51
C ASN A 99 15.84 7.06 -6.12
N MET A 100 14.93 7.05 -5.15
CA MET A 100 15.22 7.50 -3.78
C MET A 100 15.91 6.45 -2.92
N ARG A 101 15.70 5.15 -3.20
CA ARG A 101 16.10 4.08 -2.29
C ARG A 101 17.61 3.83 -2.30
N ALA A 102 18.15 3.38 -1.17
CA ALA A 102 19.45 2.74 -1.12
C ALA A 102 19.34 1.26 -1.53
N ASP A 103 18.35 0.56 -0.96
CA ASP A 103 17.97 -0.81 -1.29
C ASP A 103 16.44 -0.97 -1.13
N TRP A 104 15.88 -2.10 -1.55
CA TRP A 104 14.45 -2.37 -1.46
C TRP A 104 14.10 -3.85 -1.38
N ILE A 105 13.00 -4.12 -0.68
CA ILE A 105 12.42 -5.45 -0.53
C ILE A 105 10.92 -5.33 -0.81
N LEU A 106 10.37 -6.25 -1.60
CA LEU A 106 8.93 -6.44 -1.71
C LEU A 106 8.45 -7.42 -0.63
N ALA A 107 7.80 -6.91 0.41
CA ALA A 107 7.22 -7.75 1.45
C ALA A 107 5.89 -8.38 0.97
N LEU A 108 5.88 -9.71 0.77
CA LEU A 108 4.70 -10.50 0.38
C LEU A 108 3.72 -10.72 1.55
N THR A 109 3.27 -9.59 2.12
CA THR A 109 2.33 -9.56 3.26
C THR A 109 0.94 -10.06 2.84
N PRO A 110 0.27 -10.87 3.68
CA PRO A 110 -1.12 -11.26 3.43
C PRO A 110 -2.04 -10.04 3.29
N GLY A 111 -3.04 -10.14 2.41
CA GLY A 111 -4.01 -9.06 2.24
C GLY A 111 -4.87 -9.20 0.99
N GLY A 112 -5.70 -8.19 0.71
CA GLY A 112 -6.58 -8.17 -0.46
C GLY A 112 -5.87 -8.11 -1.82
N VAL A 113 -4.54 -7.93 -1.83
CA VAL A 113 -3.69 -7.90 -3.04
C VAL A 113 -2.46 -8.78 -2.84
N ASP A 114 -2.71 -9.99 -2.35
CA ASP A 114 -1.68 -10.97 -2.06
C ASP A 114 -0.96 -11.42 -3.33
N GLN A 115 0.38 -11.39 -3.31
CA GLN A 115 1.23 -11.82 -4.42
C GLN A 115 1.75 -13.26 -4.23
N ASP A 116 1.56 -13.84 -3.05
CA ASP A 116 1.74 -15.27 -2.84
C ASP A 116 0.48 -16.00 -3.32
N LEU A 117 0.42 -16.30 -4.63
CA LEU A 117 -0.77 -16.84 -5.27
C LEU A 117 -1.20 -18.17 -4.64
N GLU A 118 -0.27 -19.01 -4.21
CA GLU A 118 -0.59 -20.32 -3.62
C GLU A 118 -1.33 -20.19 -2.27
N ARG A 119 -1.20 -19.04 -1.58
CA ARG A 119 -1.92 -18.75 -0.33
C ARG A 119 -3.40 -18.43 -0.54
N LEU A 120 -3.81 -18.06 -1.75
CA LEU A 120 -5.17 -17.61 -2.03
C LEU A 120 -6.15 -18.78 -2.26
N PRO A 121 -7.34 -18.80 -1.61
CA PRO A 121 -8.27 -19.91 -1.70
C PRO A 121 -9.16 -19.82 -2.96
N TYR A 122 -8.57 -19.96 -4.15
CA TYR A 122 -9.29 -19.90 -5.43
C TYR A 122 -10.38 -20.97 -5.52
N ARG A 123 -11.63 -20.57 -5.80
CA ARG A 123 -12.77 -21.49 -5.97
C ARG A 123 -13.31 -21.57 -7.40
N ARG A 124 -13.07 -20.55 -8.23
CA ARG A 124 -13.67 -20.39 -9.56
C ARG A 124 -12.60 -20.07 -10.61
N VAL A 125 -11.66 -21.00 -10.78
CA VAL A 125 -10.60 -20.91 -11.80
C VAL A 125 -10.66 -22.13 -12.71
N LYS A 126 -10.34 -21.96 -13.99
CA LYS A 126 -10.24 -23.07 -14.93
C LYS A 126 -8.95 -23.83 -14.63
N ARG A 127 -9.08 -25.10 -14.26
CA ARG A 127 -7.96 -26.01 -14.01
C ARG A 127 -7.74 -26.94 -15.22
N PRO A 128 -6.50 -27.41 -15.48
CA PRO A 128 -5.29 -27.11 -14.71
C PRO A 128 -4.75 -25.69 -14.98
N ILE A 129 -4.21 -25.04 -13.95
CA ILE A 129 -3.57 -23.71 -14.04
C ILE A 129 -2.31 -23.64 -13.17
N TYR A 130 -1.18 -23.29 -13.75
CA TYR A 130 0.05 -23.01 -13.00
C TYR A 130 -0.07 -21.64 -12.30
N PRO A 131 0.38 -21.45 -11.04
CA PRO A 131 1.11 -22.40 -10.19
C PRO A 131 0.24 -23.32 -9.33
N LEU A 132 -1.09 -23.20 -9.36
CA LEU A 132 -2.02 -23.98 -8.51
C LEU A 132 -2.06 -25.48 -8.86
N ASP A 133 -1.69 -25.82 -10.08
CA ASP A 133 -1.52 -27.17 -10.61
C ASP A 133 -0.09 -27.29 -11.13
N LYS A 134 0.73 -28.17 -10.54
CA LYS A 134 2.15 -28.32 -10.93
C LYS A 134 2.33 -29.17 -12.19
N ASN A 135 1.41 -30.10 -12.43
CA ASN A 135 1.46 -31.03 -13.55
C ASN A 135 0.49 -30.55 -14.63
N ILE A 136 0.94 -29.62 -15.47
CA ILE A 136 0.17 -29.11 -16.61
C ILE A 136 0.80 -29.58 -17.94
N PRO A 137 -0.01 -29.96 -18.95
CA PRO A 137 0.51 -30.13 -20.30
C PRO A 137 1.13 -28.84 -20.82
N SER A 138 2.13 -28.94 -21.69
CA SER A 138 2.69 -27.77 -22.37
C SER A 138 1.58 -27.00 -23.10
N PRO A 139 1.45 -25.68 -22.89
CA PRO A 139 0.46 -24.89 -23.60
C PRO A 139 0.80 -24.86 -25.09
N ASP A 140 -0.23 -24.77 -25.95
CA ASP A 140 -0.03 -24.45 -27.35
C ASP A 140 0.39 -22.98 -27.47
N LEU A 141 1.66 -22.76 -27.78
CA LEU A 141 2.27 -21.45 -27.97
C LEU A 141 2.22 -20.99 -29.44
N THR A 142 1.53 -21.72 -30.31
CA THR A 142 1.36 -21.36 -31.72
C THR A 142 0.67 -19.99 -31.81
N PRO A 143 1.27 -18.99 -32.49
CA PRO A 143 0.67 -17.67 -32.59
C PRO A 143 -0.67 -17.74 -33.33
N LYS A 144 -1.70 -17.15 -32.74
CA LYS A 144 -3.01 -16.96 -33.40
C LYS A 144 -3.05 -15.56 -33.98
N LEU A 145 -3.01 -15.48 -35.31
CA LEU A 145 -3.20 -14.22 -36.01
C LEU A 145 -4.68 -13.83 -35.94
N VAL A 146 -4.97 -12.72 -35.25
CA VAL A 146 -6.31 -12.14 -35.20
C VAL A 146 -6.38 -11.06 -36.30
N PRO A 147 -7.38 -11.10 -37.21
CA PRO A 147 -7.57 -10.07 -38.22
C PRO A 147 -7.72 -8.67 -37.60
N SER A 148 -7.43 -7.63 -38.36
CA SER A 148 -7.69 -6.25 -37.93
C SER A 148 -9.19 -6.08 -37.63
N SER A 149 -9.52 -5.30 -36.59
CA SER A 149 -10.91 -5.03 -36.19
C SER A 149 -11.73 -4.38 -37.30
N ASN A 150 -11.06 -3.71 -38.26
CA ASN A 150 -11.71 -2.97 -39.34
C ASN A 150 -12.01 -3.86 -40.57
N THR A 151 -11.79 -5.17 -40.44
CA THR A 151 -12.07 -6.18 -41.48
C THR A 151 -13.15 -7.19 -41.06
N LEU A 152 -13.89 -6.90 -39.98
CA LEU A 152 -15.07 -7.64 -39.51
C LEU A 152 -16.37 -6.93 -39.87
#